data_AF-A0A1Q7PYB4-F1
#
_entry.id   AF-A0A1Q7PYB4-F1
#
_cell.length_a   1.000
_cell.length_b   1.000
_cell.length_c   1.000
_cell.angle_alpha   90.00
_cell.angle_beta   90.00
_cell.angle_gamma   90.00
#
_symmetry.space_group_name_H-M   'P 1'
#
loop_
_entity.id
_entity.type
_entity.pdbx_description
1 polymer ?
#
loop_
_entity_poly.entity_id
_entity_poly.type
_entity_poly.pdbx_seq_one_letter_code
_entity_poly.pdbx_strand_id
1 'polypeptide(L)'
;MGFCENVIFARNASIANLSIDSLETTVTGTWDRRVLFDIDGVAPSFKTITVETRITTKDSVQKVVEVANQTHRRCPVHATLSRATVMIFRLIVNGQIFPL
;
A
#
# COMPACT_ATOMS: atom_id res chain seq x y z
N MET A 1 4.29 7.26 2.32
CA MET A 1 3.33 6.14 2.16
C MET A 1 3.94 4.80 2.53
N GLY A 2 4.87 4.26 1.73
CA GLY A 2 5.36 2.87 1.90
C GLY A 2 5.85 2.55 3.30
N PHE A 3 6.56 3.48 3.95
CA PHE A 3 6.98 3.31 5.34
C PHE A 3 5.81 3.13 6.34
N CYS A 4 4.72 3.91 6.21
CA CYS A 4 3.55 3.77 7.08
C CYS A 4 2.88 2.40 6.89
N GLU A 5 2.70 1.98 5.64
CA GLU A 5 2.13 0.67 5.32
C GLU A 5 2.98 -0.45 5.93
N ASN A 6 4.30 -0.43 5.72
CA ASN A 6 5.21 -1.44 6.25
C ASN A 6 5.20 -1.51 7.79
N VAL A 7 5.28 -0.37 8.49
CA VAL A 7 5.30 -0.35 9.95
C VAL A 7 3.99 -0.88 10.53
N ILE A 8 2.86 -0.46 9.97
CA ILE A 8 1.54 -0.90 10.44
C ILE A 8 1.31 -2.38 10.09
N PHE A 9 1.77 -2.83 8.93
CA PHE A 9 1.70 -4.24 8.54
C PHE A 9 2.51 -5.11 9.49
N ALA A 10 3.78 -4.78 9.72
CA ALA A 10 4.65 -5.53 10.63
C ALA A 10 4.08 -5.58 12.06
N ARG A 11 3.52 -4.45 12.54
CA ARG A 11 2.83 -4.40 13.84
C ARG A 11 1.60 -5.33 13.87
N ASN A 12 0.72 -5.26 12.87
CA ASN A 12 -0.48 -6.10 12.81
C ASN A 12 -0.12 -7.58 12.65
N ALA A 13 0.92 -7.89 11.87
CA ALA A 13 1.45 -9.24 11.73
C ALA A 13 1.95 -9.79 13.07
N SER A 14 2.71 -9.00 13.83
CA SER A 14 3.16 -9.39 15.18
C SER A 14 1.98 -9.70 16.12
N ILE A 15 0.94 -8.85 16.13
CA ILE A 15 -0.27 -9.06 16.95
C ILE A 15 -1.02 -10.33 16.52
N ALA A 16 -1.08 -10.60 15.21
CA ALA A 16 -1.75 -11.77 14.65
C ALA A 16 -0.89 -13.05 14.69
N ASN A 17 0.33 -13.00 15.25
CA ASN A 17 1.33 -14.07 15.17
C ASN A 17 1.57 -14.54 13.72
N LEU A 18 1.56 -13.63 12.76
CA LEU A 18 1.90 -13.89 11.36
C LEU A 18 3.42 -13.80 11.20
N SER A 19 4.04 -14.90 10.76
CA SER A 19 5.45 -14.95 10.40
C SER A 19 5.70 -14.19 9.09
N ILE A 20 6.80 -13.43 9.03
CA ILE A 20 7.22 -12.69 7.84
C ILE A 20 8.65 -13.10 7.53
N ASP A 21 8.85 -13.76 6.39
CA ASP A 21 10.19 -14.05 5.87
C ASP A 21 10.72 -12.85 5.06
N SER A 22 9.83 -12.18 4.33
CA SER A 22 10.10 -10.90 3.65
C SER A 22 8.85 -10.04 3.57
N LEU A 23 9.02 -8.72 3.63
CA LEU A 23 7.98 -7.73 3.42
C LEU A 23 8.56 -6.56 2.63
N GLU A 24 7.98 -6.28 1.47
CA GLU A 24 8.35 -5.18 0.60
C GLU A 24 7.08 -4.42 0.20
N THR A 25 7.15 -3.09 0.22
CA THR A 25 6.07 -2.24 -0.29
C THR A 25 6.64 -1.27 -1.31
N THR A 26 6.13 -1.37 -2.54
CA THR A 26 6.42 -0.47 -3.64
C THR A 26 5.27 0.49 -3.84
N VAL A 27 5.57 1.79 -3.90
CA VAL A 27 4.57 2.84 -4.09
C VAL A 27 4.88 3.63 -5.34
N THR A 28 3.94 3.65 -6.27
CA THR A 28 4.06 4.36 -7.56
C THR A 28 2.95 5.40 -7.68
N GLY A 29 3.28 6.62 -8.06
CA GLY A 29 2.31 7.70 -8.29
C GLY A 29 2.27 8.13 -9.76
N THR A 30 1.10 8.54 -10.24
CA THR A 30 0.95 9.22 -11.54
C THR A 30 0.51 10.66 -11.33
N TRP A 31 1.07 11.59 -12.08
CA TRP A 31 0.67 13.00 -12.07
C TRP A 31 0.95 13.65 -13.42
N ASP A 32 0.43 14.87 -13.61
CA ASP A 32 0.68 15.64 -14.83
C ASP A 32 1.98 16.44 -14.71
N ARG A 33 3.02 16.02 -15.43
CA ARG A 33 4.34 16.66 -15.35
C ARG A 33 4.35 18.10 -15.86
N ARG A 34 3.33 18.53 -16.61
CA ARG A 34 3.23 19.91 -17.16
C ARG A 34 3.26 20.97 -16.06
N VAL A 35 2.85 20.60 -14.84
CA VAL A 35 2.99 21.40 -13.62
C VAL A 35 4.42 21.87 -13.37
N LEU A 36 5.43 21.06 -13.69
CA LEU A 36 6.84 21.41 -13.47
C LEU A 36 7.34 22.51 -14.41
N PHE A 37 6.54 22.86 -15.42
CA PHE A 37 6.85 23.85 -16.44
C PHE A 37 5.88 25.04 -16.41
N ASP A 38 5.16 25.23 -15.30
CA ASP A 38 4.19 26.33 -15.09
C ASP A 38 3.13 26.45 -16.20
N ILE A 39 2.76 25.32 -16.81
CA ILE A 39 1.68 25.27 -17.80
C ILE A 39 0.34 25.28 -17.04
N ASP A 40 -0.55 26.20 -17.41
CA ASP A 40 -1.86 26.33 -16.78
C ASP A 40 -2.81 25.13 -17.01
N GLY A 41 -3.80 25.00 -16.12
CA GLY A 41 -4.90 24.03 -16.26
C GLY A 41 -4.58 22.62 -15.78
N VAL A 42 -3.47 22.42 -15.05
CA VAL A 42 -3.08 21.12 -14.47
C VAL A 42 -2.89 21.20 -12.96
N ALA A 43 -3.40 20.20 -12.24
CA ALA A 43 -3.25 20.12 -10.79
C ALA A 43 -1.90 19.47 -10.41
N PRO A 44 -1.17 19.99 -9.40
CA PRO A 44 0.11 19.45 -8.92
C PRO A 44 -0.02 18.16 -8.08
N SER A 45 -1.24 17.60 -7.97
CA SER A 45 -1.52 16.42 -7.16
C SER A 45 -1.38 15.12 -7.95
N PHE A 46 -1.18 14.01 -7.23
CA PHE A 46 -1.26 12.68 -7.81
C PHE A 46 -2.67 12.38 -8.32
N LYS A 47 -2.78 11.87 -9.55
CA LYS A 47 -4.04 11.35 -10.11
C LYS A 47 -4.36 9.97 -9.58
N THR A 48 -3.34 9.12 -9.47
CA THR A 48 -3.43 7.79 -8.87
C THR A 48 -2.18 7.49 -8.07
N ILE A 49 -2.35 6.72 -6.99
CA ILE A 49 -1.25 6.10 -6.25
C ILE A 49 -1.52 4.60 -6.21
N THR A 50 -0.54 3.82 -6.65
CA THR A 50 -0.53 2.35 -6.55
C THR A 50 0.37 1.93 -5.41
N VAL A 51 -0.14 1.08 -4.54
CA VAL A 51 0.61 0.45 -3.45
C VAL A 51 0.63 -1.05 -3.69
N GLU A 52 1.80 -1.60 -3.97
CA GLU A 52 2.01 -3.04 -4.09
C GLU A 52 2.77 -3.54 -2.86
N THR A 53 2.15 -4.45 -2.12
CA THR A 53 2.77 -5.10 -0.95
C THR A 53 3.05 -6.55 -1.29
N ARG A 54 4.33 -6.93 -1.22
CA ARG A 54 4.83 -8.27 -1.45
C ARG A 54 5.29 -8.87 -0.13
N ILE A 55 4.82 -10.07 0.15
CA ILE A 55 5.13 -10.80 1.37
C ILE A 55 5.47 -12.25 1.06
N THR A 56 6.52 -12.74 1.69
CA THR A 56 6.84 -14.17 1.77
C THR A 56 6.58 -14.67 3.19
N THR A 57 5.82 -15.74 3.33
CA THR A 57 5.46 -16.34 4.63
C THR A 57 5.05 -17.80 4.47
N LYS A 58 5.13 -18.55 5.57
CA LYS A 58 4.65 -19.94 5.70
C LYS A 58 3.21 -20.03 6.21
N ASP A 59 2.65 -18.92 6.69
CA ASP A 59 1.28 -18.85 7.17
C ASP A 59 0.25 -18.88 6.03
N SER A 60 -1.04 -19.05 6.39
CA SER A 60 -2.13 -19.07 5.43
C SER A 60 -2.35 -17.71 4.75
N VAL A 61 -2.69 -17.75 3.46
CA VAL A 61 -3.02 -16.55 2.68
C VAL A 61 -4.17 -15.76 3.32
N GLN A 62 -5.17 -16.44 3.86
CA GLN A 62 -6.32 -15.80 4.52
C GLN A 62 -5.88 -14.89 5.68
N LYS A 63 -4.92 -15.35 6.49
CA LYS A 63 -4.37 -14.57 7.60
C LYS A 63 -3.61 -13.35 7.11
N VAL A 64 -2.85 -13.48 6.00
CA VAL A 64 -2.15 -12.37 5.36
C VAL A 64 -3.12 -11.32 4.82
N VAL A 65 -4.18 -11.77 4.14
CA VAL A 65 -5.24 -10.89 3.61
C VAL A 65 -5.92 -10.12 4.74
N GLU A 66 -6.18 -10.77 5.88
CA GLU A 66 -6.76 -10.09 7.03
C GLU A 66 -5.83 -9.03 7.62
N VAL A 67 -4.54 -9.35 7.80
CA VAL A 67 -3.52 -8.39 8.26
C VAL A 67 -3.39 -7.20 7.29
N ALA A 68 -3.39 -7.47 5.98
CA ALA A 68 -3.31 -6.42 4.97
C ALA A 68 -4.53 -5.49 5.01
N ASN A 69 -5.74 -6.04 5.11
CA ASN A 69 -6.98 -5.25 5.26
C ASN A 69 -6.97 -4.38 6.52
N GLN A 70 -6.50 -4.93 7.64
CA GLN A 70 -6.35 -4.16 8.89
C GLN A 70 -5.32 -3.04 8.74
N THR A 71 -4.27 -3.26 7.96
CA THR A 71 -3.20 -2.28 7.72
C THR A 71 -3.73 -1.05 6.98
N HIS A 72 -4.45 -1.25 5.87
CA HIS A 72 -5.07 -0.16 5.11
C HIS A 72 -6.02 0.70 5.97
N ARG A 73 -6.82 0.06 6.84
CA ARG A 73 -7.73 0.78 7.74
C ARG A 73 -7.01 1.57 8.84
N ARG A 74 -5.77 1.20 9.20
CA ARG A 74 -5.05 1.74 10.36
C ARG A 74 -3.87 2.64 9.98
N CYS A 75 -3.37 2.61 8.75
CA CYS A 75 -2.28 3.50 8.33
C CYS A 75 -2.80 4.94 8.20
N PRO A 76 -2.27 5.90 8.99
CA PRO A 76 -2.73 7.29 8.93
C PRO A 76 -2.47 7.94 7.57
N VAL A 77 -1.35 7.59 6.92
CA VAL A 77 -1.00 8.14 5.60
C VAL A 77 -1.95 7.61 4.53
N HIS A 78 -2.33 6.33 4.59
CA HIS A 78 -3.34 5.76 3.72
C HIS A 78 -4.68 6.47 3.88
N ALA A 79 -5.17 6.58 5.12
CA ALA A 79 -6.44 7.25 5.42
C ALA A 79 -6.45 8.74 4.98
N THR A 80 -5.29 9.38 4.98
CA THR A 80 -5.15 10.76 4.51
C THR A 80 -5.21 10.82 2.98
N LEU A 81 -4.43 9.99 2.28
CA LEU A 81 -4.32 10.06 0.82
C LEU A 81 -5.52 9.47 0.08
N SER A 82 -6.19 8.47 0.64
CA SER A 82 -7.42 7.91 0.06
C SER A 82 -8.58 8.91 -0.01
N ARG A 83 -8.52 9.99 0.79
CA ARG A 83 -9.46 11.12 0.70
C ARG A 83 -9.08 12.13 -0.38
N ALA A 84 -7.83 12.14 -0.83
CA ALA A 84 -7.28 13.13 -1.75
C ALA A 84 -7.10 12.61 -3.17
N THR A 85 -6.93 11.30 -3.36
CA THR A 85 -6.65 10.70 -4.67
C THR A 85 -7.10 9.24 -4.74
N VAL A 86 -7.16 8.70 -5.95
CA VAL A 86 -7.49 7.30 -6.20
C VAL A 86 -6.31 6.43 -5.79
N MET A 87 -6.58 5.49 -4.88
CA MET A 87 -5.60 4.53 -4.37
C MET A 87 -5.88 3.14 -4.94
N ILE A 88 -4.87 2.49 -5.50
CA ILE A 88 -4.93 1.12 -6.01
C ILE A 88 -4.03 0.25 -5.16
N PHE A 89 -4.55 -0.87 -4.65
CA PHE A 89 -3.79 -1.79 -3.81
C PHE A 89 -3.59 -3.14 -4.49
N ARG A 90 -2.40 -3.70 -4.34
CA ARG A 90 -2.07 -5.05 -4.80
C ARG A 90 -1.36 -5.79 -3.69
N LEU A 91 -1.90 -6.94 -3.29
CA LEU A 91 -1.25 -7.85 -2.38
C LEU A 91 -0.65 -9.01 -3.17
N ILE A 92 0.61 -9.31 -2.91
CA ILE A 92 1.31 -10.43 -3.51
C ILE A 92 1.84 -11.31 -2.39
N VAL A 93 1.26 -12.50 -2.23
CA VAL A 93 1.66 -13.47 -1.20
C VAL A 93 2.34 -14.64 -1.89
N ASN A 94 3.59 -14.93 -1.52
CA ASN A 94 4.37 -16.02 -2.10
C ASN A 94 4.37 -16.04 -3.64
N GLY A 95 4.38 -14.85 -4.26
CA GLY A 95 4.38 -14.67 -5.72
C GLY A 95 3.00 -14.67 -6.38
N GLN A 96 1.92 -14.93 -5.66
CA GLN A 96 0.54 -14.93 -6.18
C GLN A 96 -0.19 -13.63 -5.82
N ILE A 97 -0.97 -13.10 -6.77
CA ILE A 97 -1.72 -11.85 -6.59
C ILE A 97 -3.06 -12.14 -5.91
N PHE A 98 -3.39 -11.34 -4.90
CA PHE A 98 -4.66 -11.41 -4.19
C PHE A 98 -5.36 -10.04 -4.19
N PRO A 99 -6.70 -10.02 -4.38
CA PRO A 99 -7.47 -8.79 -4.30
C PRO A 99 -7.53 -8.29 -2.85
N LEU A 100 -7.39 -6.98 -2.66
CA LEU A 100 -7.64 -6.24 -1.42
C LEU A 100 -8.70 -5.17 -1.65
#